data_AF-A0A958WM80-F1
#
_entry.id   AF-A0A958WM80-F1
#
_cell.length_a   1.000
_cell.length_b   1.000
_cell.length_c   1.000
_cell.angle_alpha   90.00
_cell.angle_beta   90.00
_cell.angle_gamma   90.00
#
_symmetry.space_group_name_H-M   'P 1'
#
loop_
_entity.id
_entity.type
_entity.pdbx_description
1 polymer ?
#
loop_
_entity_poly.entity_id
_entity_poly.type
_entity_poly.pdbx_seq_one_letter_code
_entity_poly.pdbx_strand_id
1 'polypeptide(L)'
;MPERFRNLLFSLGLFGFALLANSAFSQDFADQHWYFGNNNIAVEFTRPLNVPELITDHKLPPFNVRGNATANKPETGDLLFYTDGLNVYDATYGTMDGISLVDKLDADINKNQSVAIASAPGNNDLYYIFTNYTLWGHSYVPGGYDLQRKCNRTSATFR
;
A
#
# COMPACT_ATOMS: atom_id res chain seq x y z
N MET A 1 31.05 0.88 51.72
CA MET A 1 31.65 1.20 50.39
C MET A 1 31.88 2.69 50.31
N PRO A 2 32.99 3.18 49.74
CA PRO A 2 33.24 4.60 49.60
C PRO A 2 32.19 5.25 48.69
N GLU A 3 31.72 6.44 49.07
CA GLU A 3 30.70 7.26 48.36
C GLU A 3 30.92 7.34 46.84
N ARG A 4 32.19 7.37 46.41
CA ARG A 4 32.59 7.42 44.99
C ARG A 4 32.26 6.15 44.20
N PHE A 5 32.28 4.98 44.85
CA PHE A 5 31.92 3.71 44.22
C PHE A 5 30.41 3.58 44.01
N ARG A 6 29.61 4.13 44.94
CA ARG A 6 28.14 4.16 44.84
C ARG A 6 27.65 5.03 43.67
N ASN A 7 28.25 6.21 43.49
CA ASN A 7 27.87 7.12 42.41
C ASN A 7 28.28 6.61 41.03
N LEU A 8 29.40 5.87 40.95
CA LEU A 8 29.86 5.22 39.71
C LEU A 8 28.91 4.09 39.26
N LEU A 9 28.43 3.26 40.20
CA LEU A 9 27.47 2.21 39.89
C LEU A 9 26.11 2.79 39.44
N PHE A 10 25.69 3.91 40.04
CA PHE A 10 24.46 4.57 39.67
C PHE A 10 24.54 5.20 38.26
N SER A 11 25.67 5.82 37.90
CA SER A 11 25.85 6.39 36.55
C SER A 11 25.96 5.31 35.47
N LEU A 12 26.63 4.18 35.75
CA LEU A 12 26.67 3.02 34.86
C LEU A 12 25.27 2.42 34.64
N GLY A 13 24.45 2.33 35.69
CA GLY A 13 23.07 1.88 35.59
C GLY A 13 22.20 2.81 34.74
N LEU A 14 22.35 4.12 34.92
CA LEU A 14 21.61 5.13 34.14
C LEU A 14 22.03 5.13 32.66
N PHE A 15 23.32 4.97 32.38
CA PHE A 15 23.84 4.86 31.01
C PHE A 15 23.37 3.56 30.33
N GLY A 16 23.37 2.44 31.06
CA GLY A 16 22.81 1.17 30.57
C GLY A 16 21.32 1.26 30.25
N PHE A 17 20.53 1.93 31.10
CA PHE A 17 19.11 2.18 30.85
C PHE A 17 18.87 3.08 29.63
N ALA A 18 19.68 4.13 29.46
CA ALA A 18 19.61 5.01 28.29
C ALA A 18 19.96 4.29 26.98
N LEU A 19 20.90 3.32 27.00
CA LEU A 19 21.23 2.51 25.84
C LEU A 19 20.10 1.53 25.45
N LEU A 20 19.35 1.00 26.42
CA LEU A 20 18.20 0.12 26.18
C LEU A 20 16.97 0.88 25.64
N ALA A 21 16.87 2.19 25.88
CA ALA A 21 15.79 3.03 25.39
C ALA A 21 15.87 3.35 23.88
N ASN A 22 16.98 3.03 23.20
CA ASN A 22 17.19 3.36 21.79
C ASN A 22 16.59 2.35 20.78
N SER A 23 15.85 1.34 21.24
CA SER A 23 15.46 0.19 20.40
C SER A 23 13.95 0.01 20.26
N ALA A 24 13.20 1.05 19.87
CA ALA A 24 11.78 0.86 19.55
C ALA A 24 11.20 1.96 18.63
N PHE A 25 11.81 2.18 17.47
CA PHE A 25 11.06 2.76 16.36
C PHE A 25 10.45 1.62 15.56
N SER A 26 9.14 1.40 15.68
CA SER A 26 8.41 0.70 14.63
C SER A 26 8.30 1.69 13.47
N GLN A 27 9.08 1.41 12.43
CA GLN A 27 9.16 2.22 11.23
C GLN A 27 8.25 1.57 10.19
N ASP A 28 7.23 2.32 9.76
CA ASP A 28 6.32 1.91 8.71
C ASP A 28 6.91 2.28 7.35
N PHE A 29 7.05 1.29 6.48
CA PHE A 29 7.62 1.40 5.16
C PHE A 29 6.62 1.19 4.03
N ALA A 30 5.32 1.10 4.34
CA ALA A 30 4.30 0.90 3.32
C ALA A 30 4.33 2.00 2.23
N ASP A 31 4.71 3.24 2.59
CA ASP A 31 4.75 4.40 1.69
C ASP A 31 6.11 4.58 0.97
N GLN A 32 7.03 3.62 1.02
CA GLN A 32 8.40 3.78 0.55
C GLN A 32 8.72 3.08 -0.77
N HIS A 33 7.71 2.51 -1.42
CA HIS A 33 7.85 1.92 -2.75
C HIS A 33 6.90 2.63 -3.72
N TRP A 34 7.50 3.39 -4.64
CA TRP A 34 6.81 4.10 -5.69
C TRP A 34 7.25 3.57 -7.05
N TYR A 35 6.30 3.28 -7.92
CA TYR A 35 6.57 2.72 -9.24
C TYR A 35 5.83 3.53 -10.30
N PHE A 36 6.55 3.97 -11.32
CA PHE A 36 6.02 4.78 -12.42
C PHE A 36 6.34 4.14 -13.77
N GLY A 37 5.32 3.61 -14.42
CA GLY A 37 5.41 3.00 -15.74
C GLY A 37 4.17 2.15 -16.03
N ASN A 38 3.91 1.86 -17.30
CA ASN A 38 2.81 0.99 -17.71
C ASN A 38 3.20 0.01 -18.82
N ASN A 39 4.50 -0.14 -19.07
CA ASN A 39 5.07 -0.99 -20.11
C ASN A 39 6.40 -1.60 -19.60
N ASN A 40 7.23 -2.11 -20.51
CA ASN A 40 8.49 -2.78 -20.19
C ASN A 40 9.58 -1.83 -19.62
N ILE A 41 9.32 -0.52 -19.59
CA ILE A 41 10.24 0.49 -19.06
C ILE A 41 9.54 1.30 -17.96
N ALA A 42 10.16 1.37 -16.79
CA ALA A 42 9.62 2.10 -15.66
C ALA A 42 10.69 2.74 -14.81
N VAL A 43 10.27 3.66 -13.96
CA VAL A 43 11.09 4.26 -12.90
C VAL A 43 10.56 3.79 -11.56
N GLU A 44 11.44 3.18 -10.77
CA GLU A 44 11.12 2.68 -9.44
C GLU A 44 11.90 3.48 -8.39
N PHE A 45 11.24 3.76 -7.27
CA PHE A 45 11.84 4.35 -6.08
C PHE A 45 11.61 3.38 -4.93
N THR A 46 12.67 2.69 -4.52
CA THR A 46 12.65 1.69 -3.46
C THR A 46 13.80 1.89 -2.47
N ARG A 47 13.66 1.25 -1.32
CA ARG A 47 14.71 1.15 -0.31
C ARG A 47 15.71 0.03 -0.63
N PRO A 48 16.93 0.10 -0.06
CA PRO A 48 17.42 1.14 0.86
C PRO A 48 17.98 2.37 0.14
N LEU A 49 18.14 2.32 -1.18
CA LEU A 49 18.92 3.32 -1.92
C LEU A 49 18.20 4.68 -2.00
N ASN A 50 16.86 4.72 -1.99
CA ASN A 50 16.07 5.95 -2.08
C ASN A 50 16.48 6.84 -3.28
N VAL A 51 16.92 6.20 -4.36
CA VAL A 51 17.27 6.85 -5.64
C VAL A 51 16.39 6.25 -6.72
N PRO A 52 16.05 7.01 -7.78
CA PRO A 52 15.32 6.47 -8.91
C PRO A 52 16.16 5.43 -9.65
N GLU A 53 15.60 4.25 -9.87
CA GLU A 53 16.17 3.19 -10.70
C GLU A 53 15.37 3.05 -12.00
N LEU A 54 16.08 2.91 -13.12
CA LEU A 54 15.46 2.61 -14.41
C LEU A 54 15.33 1.10 -14.55
N ILE A 55 14.10 0.66 -14.75
CA ILE A 55 13.76 -0.75 -14.94
C ILE A 55 13.45 -0.98 -16.41
N THR A 56 14.09 -1.96 -17.05
CA THR A 56 14.02 -2.16 -18.52
C THR A 56 13.58 -3.54 -19.01
N ASP A 57 13.43 -4.53 -18.11
CA ASP A 57 13.06 -5.91 -18.45
C ASP A 57 11.75 -6.36 -17.77
N HIS A 58 10.83 -5.42 -17.58
CA HIS A 58 9.56 -5.74 -16.92
C HIS A 58 8.58 -6.45 -17.84
N LYS A 59 7.97 -7.52 -17.32
CA LYS A 59 6.88 -8.28 -17.93
C LYS A 59 5.52 -7.86 -17.38
N LEU A 60 5.31 -6.55 -17.23
CA LEU A 60 4.02 -6.06 -16.77
C LEU A 60 2.94 -6.36 -17.83
N PRO A 61 1.81 -6.96 -17.45
CA PRO A 61 0.63 -6.93 -18.30
C PRO A 61 0.22 -5.46 -18.55
N PRO A 62 -0.40 -5.14 -19.70
CA PRO A 62 -0.89 -3.80 -19.98
C PRO A 62 -1.73 -3.28 -18.80
N PHE A 63 -1.33 -2.14 -18.27
CA PHE A 63 -1.87 -1.59 -17.03
C PHE A 63 -2.52 -0.23 -17.28
N ASN A 64 -3.58 0.10 -16.53
CA ASN A 64 -4.27 1.38 -16.68
C ASN A 64 -3.36 2.56 -16.30
N VAL A 65 -3.53 3.68 -17.01
CA VAL A 65 -2.64 4.85 -16.96
C VAL A 65 -3.13 5.95 -16.00
N ARG A 66 -4.37 5.85 -15.50
CA ARG A 66 -5.06 7.01 -14.87
C ARG A 66 -5.43 6.82 -13.40
N GLY A 67 -5.48 5.59 -12.93
CA GLY A 67 -5.79 5.28 -11.54
C GLY A 67 -5.29 3.89 -11.21
N ASN A 68 -4.40 3.83 -10.24
CA ASN A 68 -3.80 2.60 -9.73
C ASN A 68 -3.54 2.74 -8.24
N ALA A 69 -3.38 1.60 -7.58
CA ALA A 69 -3.03 1.54 -6.18
C ALA A 69 -2.09 0.36 -5.95
N THR A 70 -1.15 0.55 -5.02
CA THR A 70 -0.18 -0.44 -4.58
C THR A 70 -0.34 -0.68 -3.09
N ALA A 71 -0.05 -1.89 -2.64
CA ALA A 71 0.11 -2.25 -1.24
C ALA A 71 1.48 -2.86 -1.04
N ASN A 72 2.16 -2.42 0.01
CA ASN A 72 3.53 -2.81 0.34
C ASN A 72 3.59 -3.32 1.78
N LYS A 73 4.59 -4.14 2.09
CA LYS A 73 4.83 -4.62 3.45
C LYS A 73 5.26 -3.47 4.37
N PRO A 74 4.61 -3.24 5.52
CA PRO A 74 5.05 -2.21 6.48
C PRO A 74 6.48 -2.44 6.99
N GLU A 75 6.94 -3.69 7.09
CA GLU A 75 8.22 -4.04 7.70
C GLU A 75 9.41 -3.94 6.73
N THR A 76 9.19 -4.13 5.42
CA THR A 76 10.27 -4.16 4.41
C THR A 76 10.12 -3.10 3.33
N GLY A 77 8.90 -2.64 3.05
CA GLY A 77 8.57 -1.81 1.89
C GLY A 77 8.44 -2.60 0.57
N ASP A 78 8.53 -3.93 0.61
CA ASP A 78 8.38 -4.76 -0.59
C ASP A 78 6.94 -4.73 -1.11
N LEU A 79 6.77 -4.80 -2.43
CA LEU A 79 5.46 -4.92 -3.07
C LEU A 79 4.74 -6.21 -2.60
N LEU A 80 3.48 -6.07 -2.18
CA LEU A 80 2.58 -7.21 -1.92
C LEU A 80 1.70 -7.48 -3.13
N PHE A 81 0.95 -6.47 -3.54
CA PHE A 81 0.05 -6.53 -4.68
C PHE A 81 -0.27 -5.12 -5.17
N TYR A 82 -0.81 -5.03 -6.38
CA TYR A 82 -1.25 -3.79 -6.99
C TYR A 82 -2.47 -4.00 -7.87
N THR A 83 -3.19 -2.93 -8.19
CA THR A 83 -4.41 -3.00 -9.01
C THR A 83 -4.62 -1.73 -9.81
N ASP A 84 -5.21 -1.88 -10.99
CA ASP A 84 -5.73 -0.79 -11.83
C ASP A 84 -7.22 -0.49 -11.57
N GLY A 85 -7.83 -1.21 -10.63
CA GLY A 85 -9.26 -1.16 -10.37
C GLY A 85 -10.11 -2.06 -11.27
N LEU A 86 -9.50 -2.90 -12.13
CA LEU A 86 -10.17 -3.98 -12.86
C LEU A 86 -9.63 -5.35 -12.42
N ASN A 87 -8.31 -5.48 -12.35
CA ASN A 87 -7.61 -6.69 -11.93
C ASN A 87 -6.67 -6.40 -10.76
N VAL A 88 -6.43 -7.40 -9.94
CA VAL A 88 -5.39 -7.37 -8.91
C VAL A 88 -4.23 -8.23 -9.38
N TYR A 89 -3.02 -7.73 -9.20
CA TYR A 89 -1.78 -8.36 -9.57
C TYR A 89 -0.92 -8.56 -8.34
N ASP A 90 -0.20 -9.67 -8.28
CA ASP A 90 0.73 -9.96 -7.19
C ASP A 90 2.12 -9.34 -7.44
N ALA A 91 3.02 -9.48 -6.47
CA ALA A 91 4.40 -9.03 -6.58
C ALA A 91 5.21 -9.73 -7.69
N THR A 92 4.70 -10.81 -8.29
CA THR A 92 5.33 -11.51 -9.43
C THR A 92 4.83 -10.99 -10.78
N TYR A 93 4.00 -9.94 -10.77
CA TYR A 93 3.37 -9.32 -11.94
C TYR A 93 2.35 -10.21 -12.65
N GLY A 94 1.94 -11.30 -12.00
CA GLY A 94 0.85 -12.16 -12.45
C GLY A 94 -0.49 -11.61 -11.98
N THR A 95 -1.55 -11.84 -12.76
CA THR A 95 -2.91 -11.64 -12.26
C THR A 95 -3.14 -12.59 -11.09
N MET A 96 -3.62 -12.07 -9.97
CA MET A 96 -3.84 -12.87 -8.78
C MET A 96 -5.14 -13.68 -8.92
N ASP A 97 -5.00 -14.95 -9.27
CA ASP A 97 -6.12 -15.89 -9.38
C ASP A 97 -6.67 -16.26 -7.98
N GLY A 98 -7.99 -16.37 -7.85
CA GLY A 98 -8.64 -16.85 -6.61
C GLY A 98 -9.07 -15.76 -5.62
N ILE A 99 -8.81 -14.48 -5.89
CA ILE A 99 -9.62 -13.44 -5.26
C ILE A 99 -11.02 -13.56 -5.88
N SER A 100 -11.95 -14.15 -5.13
CA SER A 100 -13.37 -14.02 -5.42
C SER A 100 -13.73 -12.56 -5.18
N LEU A 101 -13.38 -11.70 -6.14
CA LEU A 101 -14.03 -10.42 -6.31
C LEU A 101 -15.46 -10.79 -6.67
N VAL A 102 -16.29 -10.96 -5.63
CA VAL A 102 -17.68 -11.44 -5.70
C VAL A 102 -18.45 -10.69 -6.79
N ASP A 103 -18.04 -9.45 -7.03
CA ASP A 103 -18.19 -8.73 -8.29
C ASP A 103 -16.80 -8.25 -8.71
N LYS A 104 -16.43 -8.38 -10.00
CA LYS A 104 -15.18 -7.82 -10.53
C LYS A 104 -15.01 -6.37 -10.05
N LEU A 105 -13.78 -5.96 -9.72
CA LEU A 105 -13.49 -4.54 -9.52
C LEU A 105 -13.94 -3.82 -10.81
N ASP A 106 -14.92 -2.94 -10.71
CA ASP A 106 -15.49 -2.22 -11.86
C ASP A 106 -15.25 -0.73 -11.68
N ALA A 107 -13.98 -0.38 -11.54
CA ALA A 107 -13.55 1.01 -11.44
C ALA A 107 -13.72 1.72 -12.80
N ASP A 108 -14.13 2.99 -12.77
CA ASP A 108 -14.12 3.82 -13.98
C ASP A 108 -12.67 4.17 -14.34
N ILE A 109 -12.08 3.37 -15.23
CA ILE A 109 -10.71 3.54 -15.73
C ILE A 109 -10.48 4.89 -16.44
N ASN A 110 -11.55 5.61 -16.80
CA ASN A 110 -11.49 6.93 -17.42
C ASN A 110 -11.54 8.08 -16.39
N LYS A 111 -11.43 7.81 -15.09
CA LYS A 111 -11.29 8.83 -14.05
C LYS A 111 -9.91 8.77 -13.43
N ASN A 112 -9.51 9.91 -12.88
CA ASN A 112 -8.31 9.97 -12.06
C ASN A 112 -8.65 9.37 -10.69
N GLN A 113 -7.68 8.67 -10.07
CA GLN A 113 -7.86 8.00 -8.78
C GLN A 113 -9.08 7.06 -8.74
N SER A 114 -9.12 6.12 -9.70
CA SER A 114 -10.22 5.17 -9.84
C SER A 114 -10.25 4.08 -8.75
N VAL A 115 -9.11 3.86 -8.09
CA VAL A 115 -8.95 2.83 -7.07
C VAL A 115 -8.10 3.34 -5.90
N ALA A 116 -8.39 2.83 -4.70
CA ALA A 116 -7.59 3.03 -3.50
C ALA A 116 -7.52 1.75 -2.68
N ILE A 117 -6.40 1.53 -1.99
CA ILE A 117 -6.19 0.39 -1.08
C ILE A 117 -6.06 0.93 0.34
N ALA A 118 -6.61 0.20 1.32
CA ALA A 118 -6.37 0.44 2.74
C ALA A 118 -6.17 -0.88 3.49
N SER A 119 -5.20 -0.92 4.40
CA SER A 119 -5.06 -2.04 5.34
C SER A 119 -6.20 -2.04 6.36
N ALA A 120 -6.61 -3.23 6.80
CA ALA A 120 -7.63 -3.37 7.81
C ALA A 120 -7.04 -3.08 9.21
N PRO A 121 -7.72 -2.27 10.04
CA PRO A 121 -7.27 -2.02 11.40
C PRO A 121 -7.19 -3.33 12.21
N GLY A 122 -6.03 -3.58 12.82
CA GLY A 122 -5.81 -4.75 13.68
C GLY A 122 -5.59 -6.08 12.95
N ASN A 123 -5.50 -6.07 11.62
CA ASN A 123 -5.13 -7.25 10.83
C ASN A 123 -4.24 -6.85 9.64
N ASN A 124 -2.94 -7.14 9.75
CA ASN A 124 -1.93 -6.79 8.74
C ASN A 124 -2.06 -7.61 7.44
N ASP A 125 -2.85 -8.68 7.48
CA ASP A 125 -3.06 -9.63 6.38
C ASP A 125 -4.34 -9.31 5.58
N LEU A 126 -5.12 -8.31 5.99
CA LEU A 126 -6.40 -7.97 5.37
C LEU A 126 -6.34 -6.57 4.75
N TYR A 127 -6.73 -6.49 3.48
CA TYR A 127 -6.79 -5.24 2.73
C TYR A 127 -8.17 -5.02 2.10
N TYR A 128 -8.60 -3.76 2.08
CA TYR A 128 -9.79 -3.30 1.38
C TYR A 128 -9.38 -2.59 0.10
N ILE A 129 -10.06 -2.92 -0.99
CA ILE A 129 -9.94 -2.21 -2.26
C ILE A 129 -11.24 -1.43 -2.47
N PHE A 130 -11.09 -0.13 -2.72
CA PHE A 130 -12.19 0.78 -3.00
C PHE A 130 -12.12 1.22 -4.45
N THR A 131 -13.22 1.14 -5.17
CA THR A 131 -13.31 1.60 -6.56
C THR A 131 -14.39 2.64 -6.77
N ASN A 132 -14.16 3.55 -7.71
CA ASN A 132 -15.17 4.49 -8.16
C ASN A 132 -16.05 3.82 -9.23
N TYR A 133 -17.02 3.05 -8.77
CA TYR A 133 -17.97 2.44 -9.69
C TYR A 133 -18.79 3.50 -10.45
N THR A 134 -18.90 3.36 -11.78
CA THR A 134 -19.88 4.11 -12.59
C THR A 134 -21.06 3.22 -12.97
N LEU A 135 -22.24 3.53 -12.43
CA LEU A 135 -23.51 2.98 -12.92
C LEU A 135 -23.79 3.58 -14.30
N TRP A 136 -23.53 2.81 -15.36
CA TRP A 136 -23.98 3.13 -16.71
C TRP A 136 -25.52 3.24 -16.71
N GLY A 137 -26.07 4.45 -16.65
CA GLY A 137 -27.51 4.67 -16.83
C GLY A 137 -28.21 5.78 -16.04
N HIS A 138 -27.54 6.61 -15.22
CA HIS A 138 -28.24 7.77 -14.66
C HIS A 138 -28.29 8.92 -15.68
N SER A 139 -29.37 8.95 -16.47
CA SER A 139 -29.83 10.17 -17.14
C SER A 139 -29.89 11.28 -16.10
N TYR A 140 -29.25 12.42 -16.38
CA TYR A 140 -29.29 13.61 -15.53
C TYR A 140 -30.74 13.95 -15.17
N VAL A 141 -31.16 13.69 -13.93
CA VAL A 141 -32.45 14.17 -13.40
C VAL A 141 -32.18 15.55 -12.80
N PRO A 142 -32.67 16.64 -13.40
CA PRO A 142 -32.52 17.97 -12.81
C PRO A 142 -33.31 18.02 -11.51
N GLY A 143 -32.64 18.19 -10.37
CA GLY A 143 -33.30 18.54 -9.11
C GLY A 143 -33.17 17.59 -7.91
N GLY A 144 -32.13 16.76 -7.80
CA GLY A 144 -31.91 16.02 -6.55
C GLY A 144 -30.55 15.34 -6.46
N TYR A 145 -29.64 15.90 -5.67
CA TYR A 145 -28.36 15.29 -5.32
C TYR A 145 -28.57 14.24 -4.24
N ASP A 146 -29.08 13.05 -4.60
CA ASP A 146 -28.90 11.88 -3.74
C ASP A 146 -27.58 11.18 -4.12
N LEU A 147 -26.48 11.77 -3.65
CA LEU A 147 -25.14 11.17 -3.75
C LEU A 147 -24.98 10.07 -2.68
N GLN A 148 -25.82 9.03 -2.70
CA GLN A 148 -25.38 7.74 -2.17
C GLN A 148 -24.36 7.14 -3.13
N ARG A 149 -23.15 7.71 -3.10
CA ARG A 149 -21.93 7.13 -3.65
C ARG A 149 -21.71 5.78 -2.98
N LYS A 150 -22.27 4.72 -3.55
CA LYS A 150 -21.94 3.34 -3.19
C LYS A 150 -20.49 3.10 -3.60
N CYS A 151 -19.57 3.35 -2.68
CA CYS A 151 -18.23 2.80 -2.73
C CYS A 151 -18.39 1.27 -2.66
N ASN A 152 -18.10 0.56 -3.76
CA ASN A 152 -18.09 -0.89 -3.71
C ASN A 152 -16.88 -1.31 -2.87
N ARG A 153 -17.11 -1.98 -1.75
CA ARG A 153 -16.06 -2.44 -0.83
C ARG A 153 -15.87 -3.92 -1.07
N THR A 154 -14.74 -4.30 -1.65
CA THR A 154 -14.34 -5.69 -1.75
C THR A 154 -13.12 -5.91 -0.84
N SER A 155 -13.18 -6.95 -0.01
CA SER A 155 -12.09 -7.31 0.91
C SER A 155 -11.31 -8.50 0.36
N ALA A 156 -9.99 -8.42 0.37
CA ALA A 156 -9.09 -9.53 0.04
C ALA A 156 -8.24 -9.87 1.26
N THR A 157 -8.24 -11.14 1.67
CA THR A 157 -7.39 -11.66 2.76
C THR A 157 -6.17 -12.31 2.14
N PHE A 158 -4.98 -11.86 2.53
CA PHE A 158 -3.69 -12.37 2.08
C PHE A 158 -3.07 -13.18 3.22
N ARG A 159 -2.70 -14.44 2.99
CA ARG A 159 -1.94 -15.26 3.95
C ARG A 159 -0.53 -15.48 3.43
#